data_AF-A0A2R6CJW4-F1
#
_entry.id   AF-A0A2R6CJW4-F1
#
_cell.length_a   1.000
_cell.length_b   1.000
_cell.length_c   1.000
_cell.angle_alpha   90.00
_cell.angle_beta   90.00
_cell.angle_gamma   90.00
#
_symmetry.space_group_name_H-M   'P 1'
#
loop_
_entity.id
_entity.type
_entity.pdbx_description
1 polymer ?
#
loop_
_entity_poly.entity_id
_entity_poly.type
_entity_poly.pdbx_seq_one_letter_code
_entity_poly.pdbx_strand_id
1 'polypeptide(L)'
;MDRREYLGTLTGIGVAALAGCIGDDGYKTTDVAGESVPLVPTDDAYEWYKNGELAVVDARSRAAWERTRIDSAVWSPAPQGRQSDDPTREWDKDRRILTYCACPHHLSTQRASALIKDGYAEVHALDKGINPWIDQGHPIEGETVAQELPTYEVRGETSADAAGAEVWVREPESKQREPAIIGSDGGYEVTFHFVRIDESTPLTVETPEYEVRAPLGTLTETIVTAALA
;
A
#
# COMPACT_ATOMS: atom_id res chain seq x y z
N MET A 1 52.79 -26.33 -23.87
CA MET A 1 52.97 -25.03 -23.19
C MET A 1 51.94 -24.98 -22.08
N ASP A 2 52.40 -25.14 -20.84
CA ASP A 2 51.62 -24.95 -19.60
C ASP A 2 51.04 -23.54 -19.50
N ARG A 3 49.83 -23.41 -18.92
CA ARG A 3 49.65 -22.83 -17.57
C ARG A 3 48.18 -22.67 -17.16
N ARG A 4 47.87 -23.33 -16.04
CA ARG A 4 47.23 -22.84 -14.81
C ARG A 4 45.71 -22.66 -14.74
N GLU A 5 45.14 -23.59 -13.97
CA GLU A 5 43.95 -23.47 -13.11
C GLU A 5 43.98 -22.21 -12.22
N TYR A 6 42.79 -21.65 -12.00
CA TYR A 6 42.48 -20.89 -10.78
C TYR A 6 41.12 -21.34 -10.25
N LEU A 7 41.16 -22.11 -9.16
CA LEU A 7 40.06 -22.35 -8.24
C LEU A 7 39.84 -21.06 -7.42
N GLY A 8 38.72 -20.39 -7.64
CA GLY A 8 38.22 -19.32 -6.78
C GLY A 8 37.12 -19.86 -5.87
N THR A 9 37.44 -20.08 -4.60
CA THR A 9 36.48 -20.36 -3.52
C THR A 9 35.58 -19.13 -3.30
N LEU A 10 34.29 -19.26 -3.60
CA LEU A 10 33.26 -18.31 -3.18
C LEU A 10 32.61 -18.81 -1.89
N THR A 11 33.10 -18.32 -0.76
CA THR A 11 32.32 -18.26 0.49
C THR A 11 31.23 -17.20 0.31
N GLY A 12 30.03 -17.64 -0.06
CA GLY A 12 28.83 -16.79 -0.08
C GLY A 12 28.20 -16.74 1.31
N ILE A 13 28.19 -15.56 1.91
CA ILE A 13 27.38 -15.22 3.08
C ILE A 13 25.91 -15.34 2.64
N GLY A 14 25.15 -16.22 3.31
CA GLY A 14 23.71 -16.36 3.08
C GLY A 14 22.98 -15.11 3.55
N VAL A 15 22.64 -14.23 2.61
CA VAL A 15 21.60 -13.23 2.80
C VAL A 15 20.27 -13.98 2.72
N ALA A 16 19.49 -13.99 3.79
CA ALA A 16 18.13 -14.50 3.78
C ALA A 16 17.29 -13.61 2.85
N ALA A 17 17.09 -14.06 1.60
CA ALA A 17 16.16 -13.45 0.68
C ALA A 17 14.74 -13.78 1.16
N LEU A 18 13.95 -12.75 1.47
CA LEU A 18 12.50 -12.88 1.50
C LEU A 18 12.07 -13.36 0.11
N ALA A 19 11.63 -14.61 0.02
CA ALA A 19 11.32 -15.27 -1.23
C ALA A 19 10.04 -14.68 -1.84
N GLY A 20 10.18 -13.59 -2.59
CA GLY A 20 9.15 -13.18 -3.53
C GLY A 20 9.13 -14.18 -4.69
N CYS A 21 7.98 -14.81 -4.92
CA CYS A 21 7.77 -15.59 -6.13
C CYS A 21 7.73 -14.64 -7.34
N ILE A 22 8.20 -15.12 -8.48
CA ILE A 22 8.05 -14.42 -9.77
C ILE A 22 6.81 -15.01 -10.44
N GLY A 23 5.84 -14.17 -10.79
CA GLY A 23 4.64 -14.54 -11.53
C GLY A 23 4.95 -14.86 -13.00
N ASP A 24 3.95 -15.43 -13.70
CA ASP A 24 4.07 -15.76 -15.13
C ASP A 24 4.30 -14.52 -16.02
N ASP A 25 3.94 -13.34 -15.50
CA ASP A 25 4.18 -12.02 -16.08
C ASP A 25 5.59 -11.46 -15.83
N GLY A 26 6.40 -12.16 -15.02
CA GLY A 26 7.76 -11.75 -14.65
C GLY A 26 7.83 -10.80 -13.45
N TYR A 27 6.70 -10.43 -12.83
CA TYR A 27 6.67 -9.54 -11.67
C TYR A 27 6.83 -10.31 -10.37
N LYS A 28 7.34 -9.63 -9.33
CA LYS A 28 7.29 -10.17 -7.97
C LYS A 28 5.83 -10.24 -7.53
N THR A 29 5.46 -11.29 -6.82
CA THR A 29 4.11 -11.41 -6.25
C THR A 29 4.13 -11.31 -4.73
N THR A 30 2.97 -10.95 -4.17
CA THR A 30 2.69 -11.04 -2.74
C THR A 30 1.39 -11.81 -2.53
N ASP A 31 1.38 -12.73 -1.58
CA ASP A 31 0.19 -13.52 -1.28
C ASP A 31 -0.73 -12.77 -0.30
N VAL A 32 -1.97 -12.52 -0.71
CA VAL A 32 -2.98 -11.83 0.09
C VAL A 32 -4.29 -12.59 0.04
N ALA A 33 -4.76 -13.01 1.20
CA ALA A 33 -6.01 -13.77 1.38
C ALA A 33 -6.11 -15.03 0.48
N GLY A 34 -4.98 -15.68 0.18
CA GLY A 34 -4.93 -16.89 -0.66
C GLY A 34 -4.74 -16.64 -2.16
N GLU A 35 -4.62 -15.38 -2.60
CA GLU A 35 -4.33 -15.02 -3.98
C GLU A 35 -2.91 -14.47 -4.10
N SER A 36 -2.20 -14.84 -5.17
CA SER A 36 -0.91 -14.22 -5.49
C SER A 36 -1.13 -12.98 -6.33
N VAL A 37 -0.81 -11.81 -5.79
CA VAL A 37 -0.99 -10.52 -6.44
C VAL A 37 0.33 -10.04 -7.04
N PRO A 38 0.44 -9.86 -8.36
CA PRO A 38 1.61 -9.26 -9.00
C PRO A 38 1.82 -7.80 -8.60
N LEU A 39 3.08 -7.44 -8.33
CA LEU A 39 3.52 -6.09 -7.98
C LEU A 39 4.25 -5.45 -9.15
N VAL A 40 3.62 -4.44 -9.75
CA VAL A 40 4.11 -3.80 -10.98
C VAL A 40 4.89 -2.52 -10.63
N PRO A 41 6.11 -2.35 -11.16
CA PRO A 41 6.87 -1.11 -11.05
C PRO A 41 6.15 0.08 -11.70
N THR A 42 6.39 1.29 -11.20
CA THR A 42 5.77 2.52 -11.72
C THR A 42 6.03 2.75 -13.21
N ASP A 43 7.24 2.46 -13.69
CA ASP A 43 7.61 2.67 -15.09
C ASP A 43 6.80 1.75 -16.03
N ASP A 44 6.66 0.47 -15.68
CA ASP A 44 5.89 -0.50 -16.49
C ASP A 44 4.39 -0.16 -16.48
N ALA A 45 3.85 0.22 -15.31
CA ALA A 45 2.49 0.70 -15.19
C ALA A 45 2.24 1.95 -16.06
N TYR A 46 3.21 2.85 -16.13
CA TYR A 46 3.12 4.05 -16.94
C TYR A 46 3.15 3.76 -18.45
N GLU A 47 3.94 2.78 -18.90
CA GLU A 47 3.87 2.31 -20.29
C GLU A 47 2.48 1.79 -20.66
N TRP A 48 1.86 0.97 -19.79
CA TRP A 48 0.49 0.49 -20.03
C TRP A 48 -0.54 1.62 -20.04
N TYR A 49 -0.38 2.63 -19.18
CA TYR A 49 -1.23 3.82 -19.15
C TYR A 49 -1.15 4.58 -20.49
N LYS A 50 0.06 4.85 -20.99
CA LYS A 50 0.26 5.55 -22.27
C LYS A 50 -0.38 4.82 -23.46
N ASN A 51 -0.45 3.50 -23.39
CA ASN A 51 -1.06 2.67 -24.44
C ASN A 51 -2.59 2.55 -24.30
N GLY A 52 -3.20 3.12 -23.26
CA GLY A 52 -4.65 3.01 -23.00
C GLY A 52 -5.11 1.62 -22.54
N GLU A 53 -4.17 0.80 -22.06
CA GLU A 53 -4.41 -0.61 -21.70
C GLU A 53 -4.95 -0.76 -20.27
N LEU A 54 -4.87 0.28 -19.44
CA LEU A 54 -5.22 0.19 -18.02
C LEU A 54 -6.64 0.61 -17.69
N ALA A 55 -7.27 -0.13 -16.78
CA ALA A 55 -8.29 0.39 -15.89
C ALA A 55 -7.66 0.60 -14.50
N VAL A 56 -7.68 1.83 -13.99
CA VAL A 56 -6.97 2.19 -12.76
C VAL A 56 -7.94 2.25 -11.58
N VAL A 57 -7.59 1.61 -10.47
CA VAL A 57 -8.39 1.50 -9.25
C VAL A 57 -7.65 2.12 -8.07
N ASP A 58 -8.24 3.16 -7.48
CA ASP A 58 -7.77 3.73 -6.21
C ASP A 58 -8.41 2.97 -5.04
N ALA A 59 -7.57 2.29 -4.26
CA ALA A 59 -7.98 1.47 -3.12
C ALA A 59 -8.07 2.27 -1.79
N ARG A 60 -7.77 3.57 -1.80
CA ARG A 60 -7.77 4.44 -0.62
C ARG A 60 -9.18 4.92 -0.26
N SER A 61 -9.24 5.78 0.76
CA SER A 61 -10.49 6.45 1.15
C SER A 61 -10.99 7.39 0.05
N ARG A 62 -12.26 7.77 0.15
CA ARG A 62 -12.86 8.75 -0.76
C ARG A 62 -12.15 10.11 -0.69
N ALA A 63 -11.80 10.55 0.52
CA ALA A 63 -11.11 11.83 0.71
C ALA A 63 -9.76 11.87 -0.02
N ALA A 64 -9.01 10.76 0.02
CA ALA A 64 -7.73 10.65 -0.69
C ALA A 64 -7.93 10.70 -2.22
N TRP A 65 -8.92 9.97 -2.75
CA TRP A 65 -9.24 9.95 -4.18
C TRP A 65 -9.72 11.30 -4.73
N GLU A 66 -10.54 12.02 -3.95
CA GLU A 66 -11.00 13.38 -4.30
C GLU A 66 -9.83 14.37 -4.31
N ARG A 67 -8.91 14.23 -3.35
CA ARG A 67 -7.77 15.12 -3.20
C ARG A 67 -6.81 15.04 -4.37
N THR A 68 -6.27 13.84 -4.63
CA THR A 68 -5.26 13.57 -5.67
C THR A 68 -5.30 12.09 -6.02
N ARG A 69 -5.39 11.75 -7.30
CA ARG A 69 -5.46 10.39 -7.83
C ARG A 69 -4.69 10.27 -9.14
N ILE A 70 -4.29 9.06 -9.52
CA ILE A 70 -3.86 8.76 -10.89
C ILE A 70 -4.99 9.15 -11.85
N ASP A 71 -4.65 9.76 -12.98
CA ASP A 71 -5.61 10.15 -14.01
C ASP A 71 -6.48 8.95 -14.42
N SER A 72 -7.77 9.20 -14.65
CA SER A 72 -8.81 8.20 -14.95
C SER A 72 -9.13 7.17 -13.86
N ALA A 73 -8.45 7.21 -12.70
CA ALA A 73 -8.66 6.22 -11.65
C ALA A 73 -10.08 6.28 -11.08
N VAL A 74 -10.74 5.13 -11.00
CA VAL A 74 -12.03 4.99 -10.31
C VAL A 74 -11.82 4.71 -8.83
N TRP A 75 -12.74 5.20 -8.00
CA TRP A 75 -12.72 4.91 -6.57
C TRP A 75 -13.38 3.54 -6.28
N SER A 76 -12.57 2.58 -5.84
CA SER A 76 -12.99 1.24 -5.40
C SER A 76 -12.16 0.86 -4.17
N PRO A 77 -12.60 1.25 -2.96
CA PRO A 77 -11.80 1.16 -1.75
C PRO A 77 -11.53 -0.28 -1.33
N ALA A 78 -10.36 -0.54 -0.75
CA ALA A 78 -10.07 -1.85 -0.17
C ALA A 78 -11.01 -2.18 1.01
N PRO A 79 -11.24 -3.47 1.33
CA PRO A 79 -10.85 -4.63 0.51
C PRO A 79 -11.86 -4.96 -0.60
N GLN A 80 -13.17 -4.75 -0.36
CA GLN A 80 -14.23 -5.28 -1.22
C GLN A 80 -14.81 -4.27 -2.24
N GLY A 81 -14.27 -3.06 -2.31
CA GLY A 81 -14.86 -1.99 -3.12
C GLY A 81 -16.15 -1.44 -2.48
N ARG A 82 -16.95 -0.75 -3.30
CA ARG A 82 -18.25 -0.20 -2.90
C ARG A 82 -19.32 -1.30 -2.91
N GLN A 83 -20.22 -1.30 -1.93
CA GLN A 83 -21.19 -2.39 -1.77
C GLN A 83 -22.24 -2.42 -2.88
N SER A 84 -22.75 -1.28 -3.34
CA SER A 84 -23.88 -1.22 -4.28
C SER A 84 -23.50 -0.83 -5.71
N ASP A 85 -22.47 -0.01 -5.88
CA ASP A 85 -22.20 0.74 -7.11
C ASP A 85 -20.70 0.82 -7.42
N ASP A 86 -19.97 -0.26 -7.14
CA ASP A 86 -18.55 -0.32 -7.47
C ASP A 86 -18.33 -0.29 -8.99
N PRO A 87 -17.55 0.69 -9.50
CA PRO A 87 -17.35 0.86 -10.95
C PRO A 87 -16.72 -0.35 -11.63
N THR A 88 -15.96 -1.16 -10.89
CA THR A 88 -15.26 -2.32 -11.45
C THR A 88 -16.23 -3.39 -11.97
N ARG A 89 -17.46 -3.47 -11.41
CA ARG A 89 -18.45 -4.51 -11.73
C ARG A 89 -18.92 -4.51 -13.18
N GLU A 90 -18.79 -3.38 -13.87
CA GLU A 90 -19.20 -3.21 -15.26
C GLU A 90 -18.08 -3.56 -16.25
N TRP A 91 -16.86 -3.83 -15.77
CA TRP A 91 -15.72 -4.13 -16.63
C TRP A 91 -15.68 -5.60 -17.06
N ASP A 92 -15.17 -5.82 -18.28
CA ASP A 92 -14.86 -7.15 -18.78
C ASP A 92 -13.81 -7.84 -17.89
N LYS A 93 -13.93 -9.16 -17.72
CA LYS A 93 -13.04 -9.95 -16.86
C LYS A 93 -11.60 -10.03 -17.36
N ASP A 94 -11.39 -9.81 -18.65
CA ASP A 94 -10.06 -9.78 -19.28
C ASP A 94 -9.44 -8.37 -19.29
N ARG A 95 -10.11 -7.37 -18.69
CA ARG A 95 -9.56 -6.01 -18.59
C ARG A 95 -8.35 -6.01 -17.66
N ARG A 96 -7.24 -5.40 -18.10
CA ARG A 96 -6.10 -5.14 -17.24
C ARG A 96 -6.44 -4.09 -16.19
N ILE A 97 -6.35 -4.49 -14.92
CA ILE A 97 -6.65 -3.65 -13.76
C ILE A 97 -5.35 -3.39 -12.99
N LEU A 98 -5.08 -2.11 -12.73
CA LEU A 98 -4.02 -1.68 -11.82
C LEU A 98 -4.65 -1.07 -10.57
N THR A 99 -4.43 -1.70 -9.43
CA THR A 99 -4.81 -1.17 -8.11
C THR A 99 -3.65 -0.39 -7.50
N TYR A 100 -3.93 0.67 -6.74
CA TYR A 100 -2.89 1.38 -5.99
C TYR A 100 -3.42 1.95 -4.66
N CYS A 101 -2.49 2.22 -3.75
CA CYS A 101 -2.74 2.95 -2.50
C CYS A 101 -1.61 3.95 -2.22
N ALA A 102 -1.55 4.50 -1.00
CA ALA A 102 -0.54 5.49 -0.64
C ALA A 102 0.83 4.84 -0.40
N CYS A 103 0.89 3.80 0.43
CA CYS A 103 2.14 3.14 0.81
C CYS A 103 2.06 1.61 0.70
N PRO A 104 3.24 1.00 0.53
CA PRO A 104 3.72 0.61 -0.79
C PRO A 104 2.64 -0.11 -1.59
N HIS A 105 1.97 -1.10 -1.00
CA HIS A 105 0.91 -1.81 -1.70
C HIS A 105 -0.06 -2.54 -0.75
N HIS A 106 -0.24 -2.13 0.51
CA HIS A 106 -1.03 -2.93 1.46
C HIS A 106 -2.54 -2.94 1.13
N LEU A 107 -3.16 -1.77 1.01
CA LEU A 107 -4.59 -1.67 0.65
C LEU A 107 -4.82 -2.08 -0.82
N SER A 108 -3.88 -1.77 -1.72
CA SER A 108 -4.01 -2.13 -3.13
C SER A 108 -4.00 -3.64 -3.33
N THR A 109 -3.11 -4.39 -2.67
CA THR A 109 -3.09 -5.85 -2.80
C THR A 109 -4.31 -6.52 -2.18
N GLN A 110 -4.88 -5.97 -1.10
CA GLN A 110 -6.19 -6.42 -0.59
C GLN A 110 -7.29 -6.25 -1.63
N ARG A 111 -7.35 -5.09 -2.31
CA ARG A 111 -8.35 -4.87 -3.36
C ARG A 111 -8.09 -5.74 -4.58
N ALA A 112 -6.84 -5.90 -4.99
CA ALA A 112 -6.44 -6.76 -6.10
C ALA A 112 -6.84 -8.22 -5.83
N SER A 113 -6.54 -8.75 -4.64
CA SER A 113 -6.95 -10.10 -4.22
C SER A 113 -8.45 -10.30 -4.32
N ALA A 114 -9.26 -9.32 -3.88
CA ALA A 114 -10.71 -9.39 -4.02
C ALA A 114 -11.16 -9.42 -5.50
N LEU A 115 -10.54 -8.63 -6.37
CA LEU A 115 -10.84 -8.64 -7.80
C LEU A 115 -10.43 -9.98 -8.47
N ILE A 116 -9.28 -10.54 -8.11
CA ILE A 116 -8.86 -11.87 -8.61
C ILE A 116 -9.90 -12.93 -8.24
N LYS A 117 -10.36 -12.93 -6.98
CA LYS A 117 -11.45 -13.82 -6.52
C LYS A 117 -12.77 -13.62 -7.25
N ASP A 118 -13.06 -12.37 -7.64
CA ASP A 118 -14.22 -12.02 -8.45
C ASP A 118 -14.05 -12.41 -9.94
N GLY A 119 -12.94 -13.04 -10.31
CA GLY A 119 -12.70 -13.66 -11.62
C GLY A 119 -12.07 -12.73 -12.67
N TYR A 120 -11.48 -11.59 -12.26
CA TYR A 120 -10.70 -10.77 -13.19
C TYR A 120 -9.33 -11.40 -13.44
N ALA A 121 -8.95 -11.53 -14.71
CA ALA A 121 -7.77 -12.30 -15.13
C ALA A 121 -6.46 -11.51 -15.06
N GLU A 122 -6.48 -10.20 -15.34
CA GLU A 122 -5.29 -9.36 -15.39
C GLU A 122 -5.30 -8.29 -14.28
N VAL A 123 -5.12 -8.70 -13.02
CA VAL A 123 -5.14 -7.77 -11.87
C VAL A 123 -3.76 -7.63 -11.26
N HIS A 124 -3.30 -6.39 -11.11
CA HIS A 124 -2.00 -6.05 -10.57
C HIS A 124 -2.11 -4.97 -9.48
N ALA A 125 -1.12 -4.89 -8.60
CA ALA A 125 -0.96 -3.78 -7.66
C ALA A 125 0.30 -2.97 -7.99
N LEU A 126 0.20 -1.64 -7.94
CA LEU A 126 1.35 -0.74 -8.09
C LEU A 126 2.28 -0.91 -6.88
N ASP A 127 3.54 -1.31 -7.11
CA ASP A 127 4.47 -1.76 -6.06
C ASP A 127 4.77 -0.69 -5.00
N LYS A 128 4.86 0.58 -5.38
CA LYS A 128 5.27 1.66 -4.48
C LYS A 128 4.19 2.69 -4.20
N GLY A 129 2.95 2.38 -4.57
CA GLY A 129 1.82 3.28 -4.42
C GLY A 129 1.90 4.50 -5.34
N ILE A 130 1.06 5.50 -5.06
CA ILE A 130 0.91 6.69 -5.92
C ILE A 130 2.10 7.66 -5.84
N ASN A 131 2.91 7.64 -4.77
CA ASN A 131 3.96 8.66 -4.58
C ASN A 131 4.99 8.67 -5.74
N PRO A 132 5.59 7.53 -6.14
CA PRO A 132 6.52 7.56 -7.28
C PRO A 132 5.86 7.92 -8.61
N TRP A 133 4.55 7.66 -8.76
CA TRP A 133 3.80 8.12 -9.94
C TRP A 133 3.76 9.65 -10.01
N ILE A 134 3.51 10.30 -8.87
CA ILE A 134 3.53 11.76 -8.75
C ILE A 134 4.95 12.29 -8.94
N ASP A 135 5.94 11.72 -8.26
CA ASP A 135 7.34 12.18 -8.29
C ASP A 135 7.96 12.13 -9.69
N GLN A 136 7.52 11.16 -10.51
CA GLN A 136 7.93 11.02 -11.91
C GLN A 136 7.17 11.96 -12.87
N GLY A 137 6.20 12.74 -12.37
CA GLY A 137 5.43 13.70 -13.14
C GLY A 137 4.35 13.07 -14.02
N HIS A 138 3.90 11.85 -13.70
CA HIS A 138 2.88 11.17 -14.48
C HIS A 138 1.49 11.79 -14.26
N PRO A 139 0.54 11.59 -15.19
CA PRO A 139 -0.77 12.24 -15.13
C PRO A 139 -1.57 11.92 -13.87
N ILE A 140 -2.08 12.97 -13.23
CA ILE A 140 -2.90 12.92 -12.02
C ILE A 140 -4.09 13.88 -12.12
N GLU A 141 -5.16 13.57 -11.39
CA GLU A 141 -6.35 14.40 -11.24
C GLU A 141 -6.66 14.65 -9.76
N GLY A 142 -7.49 15.65 -9.46
CA GLY A 142 -7.99 15.89 -8.10
C GLY A 142 -8.26 17.36 -7.79
N GLU A 143 -8.77 17.63 -6.59
CA GLU A 143 -8.98 18.99 -6.08
C GLU A 143 -7.68 19.77 -5.93
N THR A 144 -6.59 19.07 -5.64
CA THR A 144 -5.26 19.65 -5.71
C THR A 144 -4.38 18.64 -6.38
N VAL A 145 -3.88 19.04 -7.53
CA VAL A 145 -2.77 18.38 -8.24
C VAL A 145 -1.50 18.64 -7.43
N ALA A 146 -1.51 18.23 -6.17
CA ALA A 146 -0.43 18.41 -5.23
C ALA A 146 0.68 17.47 -5.68
N GLN A 147 1.79 18.05 -6.11
CA GLN A 147 3.00 17.32 -6.46
C GLN A 147 3.66 16.71 -5.21
N GLU A 148 3.16 17.03 -4.01
CA GLU A 148 3.61 16.47 -2.73
C GLU A 148 2.39 16.16 -1.87
N LEU A 149 2.29 14.92 -1.38
CA LEU A 149 1.29 14.53 -0.39
C LEU A 149 1.80 14.88 1.03
N PRO A 150 0.92 15.32 1.94
CA PRO A 150 1.31 15.46 3.34
C PRO A 150 1.81 14.11 3.86
N THR A 151 2.84 14.14 4.71
CA THR A 151 3.44 12.95 5.31
C THR A 151 3.45 13.12 6.81
N TYR A 152 2.93 12.13 7.51
CA TYR A 152 2.89 12.07 8.97
C TYR A 152 3.49 10.75 9.43
N GLU A 153 3.97 10.74 10.66
CA GLU A 153 4.58 9.57 11.27
C GLU A 153 4.08 9.41 12.70
N VAL A 154 3.63 8.21 13.03
CA VAL A 154 3.30 7.81 14.40
C VAL A 154 4.19 6.67 14.80
N ARG A 155 4.83 6.80 15.97
CA ARG A 155 5.66 5.76 16.58
C ARG A 155 4.99 5.21 17.82
N GLY A 156 5.18 3.93 18.10
CA GLY A 156 4.67 3.34 19.32
C GLY A 156 5.26 1.98 19.64
N GLU A 157 4.82 1.44 20.77
CA GLU A 157 5.31 0.19 21.35
C GLU A 157 4.14 -0.61 21.92
N THR A 158 4.12 -1.90 21.62
CA THR A 158 3.21 -2.92 22.18
C THR A 158 4.03 -4.14 22.61
N SER A 159 3.41 -5.22 23.10
CA SER A 159 4.14 -6.46 23.39
C SER A 159 4.82 -7.04 22.15
N ALA A 160 6.00 -7.63 22.35
CA ALA A 160 6.67 -8.44 21.34
C ALA A 160 5.82 -9.66 20.89
N ASP A 161 4.84 -10.08 21.69
CA ASP A 161 3.91 -11.15 21.33
C ASP A 161 3.00 -10.76 20.14
N ALA A 162 2.84 -9.46 19.86
CA ALA A 162 2.12 -8.95 18.70
C ALA A 162 2.99 -8.81 17.43
N ALA A 163 4.25 -9.27 17.47
CA ALA A 163 5.16 -9.19 16.33
C ALA A 163 4.56 -9.82 15.06
N GLY A 164 4.68 -9.11 13.93
CA GLY A 164 4.12 -9.52 12.64
C GLY A 164 2.62 -9.22 12.47
N ALA A 165 1.92 -8.80 13.52
CA ALA A 165 0.56 -8.30 13.40
C ALA A 165 0.55 -6.85 12.88
N GLU A 166 -0.64 -6.39 12.49
CA GLU A 166 -0.85 -5.04 11.99
C GLU A 166 -1.14 -4.07 13.14
N VAL A 167 -0.54 -2.88 13.03
CA VAL A 167 -1.02 -1.67 13.70
C VAL A 167 -1.76 -0.82 12.68
N TRP A 168 -2.86 -0.21 13.09
CA TRP A 168 -3.69 0.64 12.24
C TRP A 168 -3.75 2.07 12.79
N VAL A 169 -3.40 3.04 11.96
CA VAL A 169 -3.80 4.44 12.16
C VAL A 169 -5.09 4.67 11.39
N ARG A 170 -6.10 5.26 12.02
CA ARG A 170 -7.42 5.51 11.42
C ARG A 170 -7.90 6.92 11.73
N GLU A 171 -8.47 7.57 10.72
CA GLU A 171 -9.28 8.77 10.90
C GLU A 171 -10.76 8.36 10.74
N PRO A 172 -11.56 8.39 11.82
CA PRO A 172 -12.87 7.76 11.86
C PRO A 172 -13.93 8.43 10.99
N GLU A 173 -13.80 9.70 10.63
CA GLU A 173 -14.83 10.43 9.87
C GLU A 173 -14.68 10.21 8.36
N SER A 174 -13.51 10.52 7.80
CA SER A 174 -13.15 10.33 6.39
C SER A 174 -12.80 8.89 6.03
N LYS A 175 -12.70 8.01 7.03
CA LYS A 175 -12.35 6.58 6.88
C LYS A 175 -10.96 6.36 6.27
N GLN A 176 -10.09 7.35 6.39
CA GLN A 176 -8.68 7.20 6.07
C GLN A 176 -8.06 6.20 7.05
N ARG A 177 -7.21 5.32 6.51
CA ARG A 177 -6.54 4.30 7.31
C ARG A 177 -5.21 3.94 6.68
N GLU A 178 -4.22 3.71 7.53
CA GLU A 178 -2.90 3.23 7.13
C GLU A 178 -2.46 2.11 8.08
N PRO A 179 -2.04 0.97 7.55
CA PRO A 179 -1.44 -0.09 8.34
C PRO A 179 0.08 -0.01 8.37
N ALA A 180 0.69 -0.52 9.44
CA ALA A 180 2.09 -0.96 9.43
C ALA A 180 2.24 -2.29 10.16
N ILE A 181 3.40 -2.94 10.02
CA ILE A 181 3.70 -4.20 10.68
C ILE A 181 4.47 -3.93 11.98
N ILE A 182 4.03 -4.60 13.05
CA ILE A 182 4.71 -4.54 14.35
C ILE A 182 6.01 -5.35 14.27
N GLY A 183 7.11 -4.72 14.71
CA GLY A 183 8.45 -5.30 14.74
C GLY A 183 8.59 -6.44 15.75
N SER A 184 9.67 -7.21 15.65
CA SER A 184 9.95 -8.34 16.54
C SER A 184 10.17 -7.94 18.01
N ASP A 185 10.45 -6.67 18.27
CA ASP A 185 10.61 -6.07 19.59
C ASP A 185 9.33 -5.43 20.12
N GLY A 186 8.22 -5.47 19.35
CA GLY A 186 6.95 -4.81 19.68
C GLY A 186 6.88 -3.33 19.29
N GLY A 187 7.97 -2.76 18.75
CA GLY A 187 7.98 -1.40 18.22
C GLY A 187 7.30 -1.30 16.86
N TYR A 188 6.73 -0.14 16.56
CA TYR A 188 6.17 0.15 15.23
C TYR A 188 6.34 1.62 14.84
N GLU A 189 6.39 1.85 13.54
CA GLU A 189 6.36 3.17 12.91
C GLU A 189 5.35 3.12 11.76
N VAL A 190 4.38 4.05 11.78
CA VAL A 190 3.35 4.17 10.75
C VAL A 190 3.55 5.49 10.03
N THR A 191 4.01 5.43 8.77
CA THR A 191 4.06 6.59 7.87
C THR A 191 2.77 6.63 7.05
N PHE A 192 2.03 7.74 7.10
CA PHE A 192 0.74 7.88 6.42
C PHE A 192 0.55 9.24 5.75
N HIS A 193 -0.37 9.27 4.78
CA HIS A 193 -0.60 10.42 3.91
C HIS A 193 -2.06 10.90 3.96
N PHE A 194 -2.62 11.00 5.16
CA PHE A 194 -4.01 11.43 5.32
C PHE A 194 -4.17 12.89 4.89
N VAL A 195 -5.31 13.19 4.29
CA VAL A 195 -5.64 14.51 3.75
C VAL A 195 -6.80 15.10 4.55
N ARG A 196 -6.92 16.44 4.55
CA ARG A 196 -7.97 17.15 5.28
C ARG A 196 -7.93 16.89 6.80
N ILE A 197 -6.73 16.80 7.37
CA ILE A 197 -6.48 16.67 8.82
C ILE A 197 -5.54 17.79 9.30
N ASP A 198 -5.60 18.09 10.59
CA ASP A 198 -4.74 19.03 11.31
C ASP A 198 -4.32 18.47 12.69
N GLU A 199 -3.48 19.21 13.43
CA GLU A 199 -2.97 18.77 14.74
C GLU A 199 -4.05 18.42 15.76
N SER A 200 -5.24 19.01 15.65
CA SER A 200 -6.37 18.77 16.55
C SER A 200 -7.24 17.58 16.12
N THR A 201 -7.04 17.08 14.90
CA THR A 201 -7.85 16.00 14.33
C THR A 201 -7.64 14.71 15.12
N PRO A 202 -8.71 14.10 15.67
CA PRO A 202 -8.60 12.89 16.46
C PRO A 202 -8.36 11.68 15.54
N LEU A 203 -7.26 10.97 15.78
CA LEU A 203 -6.97 9.69 15.15
C LEU A 203 -7.05 8.55 16.17
N THR A 204 -7.29 7.35 15.67
CA THR A 204 -7.19 6.12 16.44
C THR A 204 -5.95 5.35 16.01
N VAL A 205 -5.13 4.93 16.98
CA VAL A 205 -4.04 3.97 16.81
C VAL A 205 -4.48 2.66 17.46
N GLU A 206 -4.59 1.61 16.66
CA GLU A 206 -5.13 0.32 17.06
C GLU A 206 -4.06 -0.76 16.83
N THR A 207 -3.68 -1.46 17.91
CA THR A 207 -2.86 -2.67 17.88
C THR A 207 -3.74 -3.86 18.31
N PRO A 208 -3.23 -5.12 18.24
CA PRO A 208 -3.94 -6.25 18.82
C PRO A 208 -4.19 -6.15 20.33
N GLU A 209 -3.45 -5.29 21.04
CA GLU A 209 -3.45 -5.23 22.51
C GLU A 209 -4.09 -3.98 23.08
N TYR A 210 -4.09 -2.87 22.34
CA TYR A 210 -4.70 -1.61 22.78
C TYR A 210 -5.25 -0.78 21.64
N GLU A 211 -6.11 0.17 22.01
CA GLU A 211 -6.61 1.23 21.15
C GLU A 211 -6.38 2.57 21.85
N VAL A 212 -5.71 3.51 21.19
CA VAL A 212 -5.52 4.88 21.66
C VAL A 212 -6.22 5.83 20.72
N ARG A 213 -7.05 6.75 21.24
CA ARG A 213 -7.63 7.85 20.47
C ARG A 213 -7.14 9.19 20.98
N ALA A 214 -6.37 9.90 20.17
CA ALA A 214 -5.80 11.20 20.53
C ALA A 214 -5.65 12.12 19.31
N PRO A 215 -5.47 13.44 19.51
CA PRO A 215 -5.18 14.38 18.43
C PRO A 215 -3.89 14.02 17.67
N LEU A 216 -3.85 14.29 16.36
CA LEU A 216 -2.67 14.08 15.51
C LEU A 216 -1.39 14.67 16.11
N GLY A 217 -1.44 15.91 16.61
CA GLY A 217 -0.27 16.55 17.23
C GLY A 217 0.28 15.75 18.40
N THR A 218 -0.61 15.22 19.25
CA THR A 218 -0.20 14.35 20.37
C THR A 218 0.43 13.04 19.90
N LEU A 219 -0.17 12.39 18.89
CA LEU A 219 0.30 11.09 18.40
C LEU A 219 1.64 11.17 17.64
N THR A 220 1.92 12.30 17.00
CA THR A 220 3.15 12.52 16.22
C THR A 220 4.32 13.01 17.08
N GLU A 221 4.04 13.56 18.27
CA GLU A 221 5.06 14.06 19.21
C GLU A 221 5.43 13.05 20.32
N THR A 222 4.71 11.93 20.44
CA THR A 222 4.89 10.97 21.54
C THR A 222 5.00 9.53 21.04
N ILE A 223 5.60 8.67 21.87
CA ILE A 223 5.56 7.22 21.66
C ILE A 223 4.23 6.70 22.19
N VAL A 224 3.41 6.18 21.29
CA VAL A 224 2.09 5.63 21.61
C VAL A 224 2.27 4.28 22.30
N THR A 225 1.62 4.12 23.46
CA THR A 225 1.62 2.88 24.24
C THR A 225 0.24 2.69 24.88
N ALA A 226 0.00 1.52 25.48
CA ALA A 226 -1.23 1.27 26.25
C ALA A 226 -1.47 2.27 27.39
N ALA A 227 -0.45 3.00 27.86
CA ALA A 227 -0.61 4.03 28.90
C ALA A 227 -1.27 5.32 28.40
N LEU A 228 -1.33 5.52 27.07
CA LEU A 228 -2.05 6.64 26.44
C LEU A 228 -3.53 6.33 26.16
N ALA A 229 -3.98 5.10 26.40
CA ALA A 229 -5.33 4.62 26.10
C ALA A 229 -6.39 5.11 27.08
#